data_AF-A0A444HR38-F1
#
_entry.id   AF-A0A444HR38-F1
#
_cell.length_a   1.000
_cell.length_b   1.000
_cell.length_c   1.000
_cell.angle_alpha   90.00
_cell.angle_beta   90.00
_cell.angle_gamma   90.00
#
_symmetry.space_group_name_H-M   'P 1'
#
loop_
_entity.id
_entity.type
_entity.pdbx_description
1 polymer ?
#
loop_
_entity_poly.entity_id
_entity_poly.type
_entity_poly.pdbx_seq_one_letter_code
_entity_poly.pdbx_strand_id
1 'polypeptide(L)'
;MNDLDLSPEFYVEFSRGGGSDSGGIYHVTRHKDGARFSAQVARFFITDPRIPAEGVFPHKRLDCFVIDKGRVPKPERLAGMLFEALKKHGAIDEPAWLQWYVAEERGGKPHGNVLDFE
;
A
#
# COMPACT_ATOMS: atom_id res chain seq x y z
N MET A 1 0.58 3.13 -15.21
CA MET A 1 0.97 3.29 -13.79
C MET A 1 0.21 4.51 -13.30
N ASN A 2 -0.73 4.32 -12.36
CA ASN A 2 -1.50 5.44 -11.83
C ASN A 2 -0.86 5.83 -10.50
N ASP A 3 -0.12 6.95 -10.51
CA ASP A 3 0.50 7.47 -9.31
C ASP A 3 -0.53 8.31 -8.54
N LEU A 4 -0.69 8.03 -7.24
CA LEU A 4 -1.62 8.73 -6.37
C LEU A 4 -0.83 9.43 -5.26
N ASP A 5 -0.88 10.76 -5.22
CA ASP A 5 -0.24 11.53 -4.17
C ASP A 5 -1.05 11.44 -2.86
N LEU A 6 -0.41 11.01 -1.77
CA LEU A 6 -1.01 10.99 -0.43
C LEU A 6 -0.73 12.27 0.34
N SER A 7 0.49 12.80 0.18
CA SER A 7 0.97 14.05 0.75
C SER A 7 2.21 14.52 -0.02
N PRO A 8 2.78 15.72 0.26
CA PRO A 8 4.03 16.14 -0.36
C PRO A 8 5.22 15.18 -0.15
N GLU A 9 5.15 14.34 0.88
CA GLU A 9 6.19 13.40 1.29
C GLU A 9 5.93 11.97 0.81
N PHE A 10 4.69 11.64 0.39
CA PHE A 10 4.31 10.27 0.05
C PHE A 10 3.47 10.21 -1.22
N TYR A 11 3.84 9.28 -2.11
CA TYR A 11 3.04 8.90 -3.25
C TYR A 11 2.88 7.37 -3.31
N VAL A 12 1.91 6.93 -4.09
CA VAL A 12 1.55 5.53 -4.27
C VAL A 12 1.76 5.14 -5.72
N GLU A 13 2.39 3.99 -5.93
CA GLU A 13 2.37 3.30 -7.22
C GLU A 13 1.34 2.18 -7.13
N PHE A 14 0.27 2.31 -7.93
CA PHE A 14 -0.89 1.43 -7.87
C PHE A 14 -0.98 0.52 -9.10
N SER A 15 -1.21 -0.77 -8.87
CA SER A 15 -1.47 -1.78 -9.90
C SER A 15 -2.81 -2.46 -9.69
N ARG A 16 -3.65 -2.43 -10.74
CA ARG A 16 -4.91 -3.18 -10.78
C ARG A 16 -4.65 -4.57 -11.35
N GLY A 17 -4.80 -5.61 -10.52
CA GLY A 17 -4.65 -7.01 -10.92
C GLY A 17 -6.01 -7.70 -10.91
N GLY A 18 -6.25 -8.63 -11.86
CA GLY A 18 -7.53 -9.35 -12.07
C GLY A 18 -7.96 -10.30 -10.94
N GLY A 19 -8.04 -9.79 -9.70
CA GLY A 19 -8.46 -10.50 -8.50
C GLY A 19 -8.02 -9.83 -7.19
N SER A 20 -7.02 -8.93 -7.22
CA SER A 20 -6.57 -8.15 -6.06
C SER A 20 -5.83 -6.90 -6.54
N ASP A 21 -6.18 -5.75 -5.96
CA ASP A 21 -5.47 -4.50 -6.21
C ASP A 21 -4.36 -4.35 -5.17
N SER A 22 -3.18 -3.91 -5.59
CA SER A 22 -2.04 -3.73 -4.69
C SER A 22 -1.09 -2.65 -5.15
N GLY A 23 -0.18 -2.24 -4.28
CA GLY A 23 0.78 -1.21 -4.63
C GLY A 23 1.85 -0.97 -3.60
N GLY A 24 2.80 -0.12 -3.99
CA GLY A 24 3.84 0.41 -3.12
C GLY A 24 3.53 1.83 -2.69
N ILE A 25 3.90 2.18 -1.45
CA ILE A 25 3.93 3.57 -0.98
C ILE A 25 5.39 3.98 -0.85
N TYR A 26 5.71 5.15 -1.38
CA TYR A 26 7.07 5.66 -1.48
C TYR A 26 7.18 7.00 -0.76
N HIS A 27 8.20 7.14 0.08
CA HIS A 27 8.58 8.40 0.67
C HIS A 27 9.50 9.17 -0.28
N VAL A 28 9.22 10.46 -0.47
CA VAL A 28 9.99 11.35 -1.35
C VAL A 28 10.88 12.25 -0.52
N THR A 29 12.18 12.18 -0.77
CA THR A 29 13.16 13.14 -0.25
C THR A 29 13.58 14.07 -1.38
N ARG A 30 13.47 15.39 -1.15
CA ARG A 30 13.95 16.42 -2.06
C ARG A 30 15.21 17.06 -1.51
N HIS A 31 16.28 17.06 -2.28
CA HIS A 31 17.54 17.71 -1.92
C HIS A 31 17.56 19.17 -2.41
N LYS A 32 18.44 19.97 -1.81
CA LYS A 32 18.60 21.41 -2.13
C LYS A 32 19.08 21.67 -3.57
N ASP A 33 19.71 20.68 -4.19
CA ASP A 33 20.17 20.69 -5.59
C ASP A 33 19.05 20.34 -6.59
N GLY A 34 17.83 20.05 -6.11
CA GLY A 34 16.69 19.66 -6.93
C GLY A 34 16.58 18.15 -7.18
N ALA A 35 17.51 17.32 -6.67
CA ALA A 35 17.42 15.88 -6.82
C ALA A 35 16.25 15.29 -5.99
N ARG A 36 15.50 14.37 -6.61
CA ARG A 36 14.39 13.65 -5.97
C ARG A 36 14.77 12.19 -5.82
N PHE A 37 14.75 11.69 -4.60
CA PHE A 37 14.90 10.27 -4.29
C PHE A 37 13.61 9.73 -3.71
N SER A 38 13.18 8.56 -4.17
CA SER A 38 12.08 7.81 -3.58
C SER A 38 12.58 6.54 -2.93
N ALA A 39 12.02 6.20 -1.78
CA ALA A 39 12.25 4.93 -1.11
C ALA A 39 10.91 4.29 -0.79
N GLN A 40 10.75 3.01 -1.10
CA GLN A 40 9.55 2.29 -0.73
C GLN A 40 9.50 2.18 0.80
N VAL A 41 8.40 2.62 1.41
CA VAL A 41 8.20 2.63 2.85
C VAL A 41 7.04 1.75 3.30
N ALA A 42 6.14 1.39 2.39
CA ALA A 42 5.07 0.45 2.65
C ALA A 42 4.61 -0.28 1.38
N ARG A 43 3.90 -1.38 1.59
CA ARG A 43 3.11 -2.09 0.57
C ARG A 43 1.67 -2.19 1.05
N PHE A 44 0.72 -2.19 0.14
CA PHE A 44 -0.67 -2.42 0.49
C PHE A 44 -1.37 -3.38 -0.44
N PHE A 45 -2.44 -3.97 0.09
CA PHE A 45 -3.29 -4.91 -0.62
C PHE A 45 -4.75 -4.57 -0.33
N ILE A 46 -5.54 -4.46 -1.39
CA ILE A 46 -7.00 -4.40 -1.32
C ILE A 46 -7.51 -5.79 -1.63
N THR A 47 -8.23 -6.37 -0.68
CA THR A 47 -8.82 -7.70 -0.81
C THR A 47 -10.33 -7.60 -0.74
N ASP A 48 -10.99 -8.39 -1.58
CA ASP A 48 -12.43 -8.63 -1.51
C ASP A 48 -12.64 -10.03 -0.90
N PRO A 49 -13.07 -10.13 0.36
CA PRO A 49 -13.28 -11.41 1.02
C PRO A 49 -14.40 -12.18 0.32
N ARG A 50 -14.02 -13.23 -0.44
CA ARG A 50 -14.95 -14.10 -1.19
C ARG A 50 -16.00 -14.78 -0.31
N ILE A 51 -15.67 -15.00 0.97
CA ILE A 51 -16.58 -15.54 1.97
C ILE A 51 -16.65 -14.50 3.10
N PRO A 52 -17.78 -13.81 3.30
CA PRO A 52 -17.91 -12.90 4.42
C PRO A 52 -17.80 -13.70 5.72
N ALA A 53 -17.00 -13.20 6.67
CA ALA A 53 -16.98 -13.76 8.02
C ALA A 53 -18.39 -13.64 8.63
N GLU A 54 -18.87 -14.70 9.29
CA GLU A 54 -20.17 -14.68 9.96
C GLU A 54 -20.26 -13.47 10.90
N GLY A 55 -21.35 -12.70 10.78
CA GLY A 55 -21.59 -11.52 11.61
C GLY A 55 -20.96 -10.21 11.12
N VAL A 56 -20.35 -10.18 9.91
CA VAL A 56 -19.84 -8.94 9.31
C VAL A 56 -20.50 -8.68 7.95
N PHE A 57 -20.82 -7.42 7.66
CA PHE A 57 -21.29 -7.03 6.32
C PHE A 57 -20.22 -7.31 5.26
N PRO A 58 -20.59 -7.63 4.00
CA PRO A 58 -19.64 -7.65 2.90
C PRO A 58 -18.88 -6.32 2.83
N HIS A 59 -17.55 -6.38 2.86
CA HIS A 59 -16.69 -5.20 2.93
C HIS A 59 -15.37 -5.47 2.21
N LYS A 60 -14.77 -4.44 1.62
CA LYS A 60 -13.38 -4.52 1.15
C LYS A 60 -12.43 -4.38 2.34
N ARG A 61 -11.27 -5.02 2.26
CA ARG A 61 -10.23 -4.88 3.27
C ARG A 61 -8.98 -4.25 2.66
N LEU A 62 -8.46 -3.23 3.32
CA LEU A 62 -7.18 -2.59 2.99
C LEU A 62 -6.15 -2.95 4.05
N ASP A 63 -5.14 -3.73 3.67
CA ASP A 63 -4.00 -4.04 4.51
C ASP A 63 -2.80 -3.18 4.10
N CYS A 64 -2.26 -2.38 5.02
CA CYS A 64 -1.08 -1.53 4.81
C CYS A 64 0.11 -2.02 5.65
N PHE A 65 1.16 -2.53 4.99
CA PHE A 65 2.37 -3.05 5.62
C PHE A 65 3.50 -2.03 5.52
N VAL A 66 3.80 -1.36 6.63
CA VAL A 66 4.91 -0.40 6.73
C VAL A 66 6.22 -1.17 6.96
N ILE A 67 7.16 -1.01 6.03
CA ILE A 67 8.48 -1.66 6.05
C ILE A 67 9.60 -0.74 6.56
N ASP A 68 9.38 0.58 6.56
CA ASP A 68 10.34 1.58 7.06
C ASP A 68 9.68 2.48 8.12
N LYS A 69 9.79 2.06 9.38
CA LYS A 69 9.28 2.84 10.53
C LYS A 69 10.08 4.12 10.79
N GLY A 70 11.33 4.20 10.32
CA GLY A 70 12.17 5.39 10.46
C GLY A 70 11.60 6.57 9.67
N ARG A 71 11.11 6.29 8.46
CA ARG A 71 10.44 7.29 7.60
C ARG A 71 8.93 7.40 7.85
N VAL A 72 8.33 6.39 8.49
CA VAL A 72 6.90 6.36 8.81
C VAL A 72 6.70 6.15 10.32
N PRO A 73 6.80 7.21 11.14
CA PRO A 73 6.68 7.10 12.59
C PRO A 73 5.24 6.78 13.05
N LYS A 74 4.24 7.06 12.21
CA LYS A 74 2.81 6.81 12.49
C LYS A 74 2.17 5.96 11.36
N PRO A 75 2.33 4.62 11.40
CA PRO A 75 1.76 3.71 10.39
C PRO A 75 0.25 3.87 10.18
N GLU A 76 -0.51 4.00 11.26
CA GLU A 76 -1.96 4.25 11.23
C GLU A 76 -2.31 5.50 10.39
N ARG A 77 -1.56 6.59 10.59
CA ARG A 77 -1.78 7.84 9.84
C ARG A 77 -1.53 7.63 8.34
N LEU A 78 -0.47 6.90 7.99
CA LEU A 78 -0.18 6.58 6.58
C LEU A 78 -1.30 5.73 5.97
N ALA A 79 -1.77 4.71 6.71
CA ALA A 79 -2.87 3.85 6.28
C ALA A 79 -4.18 4.62 6.10
N GLY A 80 -4.49 5.57 7.00
CA GLY A 80 -5.66 6.46 6.86
C GLY A 80 -5.57 7.38 5.64
N MET A 81 -4.40 8.00 5.38
CA MET A 81 -4.19 8.82 4.18
C MET A 81 -4.36 7.98 2.90
N LEU A 82 -3.82 6.76 2.90
CA LEU A 82 -3.96 5.82 1.81
C LEU A 82 -5.43 5.46 1.58
N PHE A 83 -6.18 5.14 2.63
CA PHE A 83 -7.61 4.80 2.54
C PHE A 83 -8.42 5.93 1.90
N GLU A 84 -8.27 7.16 2.38
CA GLU A 84 -8.97 8.33 1.84
C GLU A 84 -8.62 8.60 0.38
N ALA A 85 -7.34 8.45 0.02
CA ALA A 85 -6.91 8.66 -1.35
C ALA A 85 -7.46 7.57 -2.29
N LEU A 86 -7.43 6.29 -1.87
CA LEU A 86 -8.00 5.18 -2.63
C LEU A 86 -9.52 5.30 -2.77
N LYS A 87 -10.21 5.79 -1.73
CA LYS A 87 -11.65 6.05 -1.76
C LYS A 87 -12.00 7.13 -2.77
N LYS A 88 -11.28 8.26 -2.76
CA LYS A 88 -11.44 9.33 -3.77
C LYS A 88 -11.17 8.85 -5.19
N HIS A 89 -10.24 7.91 -5.36
CA HIS A 89 -9.91 7.31 -6.64
C HIS A 89 -10.88 6.16 -7.03
N GLY A 90 -11.88 5.84 -6.21
CA GLY A 90 -12.85 4.78 -6.47
C GLY A 90 -12.27 3.35 -6.48
N ALA A 91 -11.14 3.13 -5.79
CA ALA A 91 -10.53 1.81 -5.65
C ALA A 91 -11.12 1.02 -4.47
N ILE A 92 -11.53 1.72 -3.41
CA ILE A 92 -12.17 1.17 -2.22
C ILE A 92 -13.37 2.03 -1.83
N ASP A 93 -14.41 1.40 -1.29
CA ASP A 93 -15.61 2.09 -0.83
C ASP A 93 -16.01 1.54 0.56
N GLU A 94 -16.86 2.27 1.26
CA GLU A 94 -17.45 1.81 2.52
C GLU A 94 -18.65 0.88 2.25
N PRO A 95 -18.86 -0.16 3.09
CA PRO A 95 -18.08 -0.51 4.27
C PRO A 95 -16.71 -1.13 3.92
N ALA A 96 -15.69 -0.77 4.68
CA ALA A 96 -14.34 -1.30 4.52
C ALA A 96 -13.64 -1.50 5.85
N TRP A 97 -12.72 -2.46 5.88
CA TRP A 97 -11.84 -2.71 7.02
C TRP A 97 -10.43 -2.21 6.71
N LEU A 98 -9.97 -1.22 7.46
CA LEU A 98 -8.61 -0.70 7.36
C LEU A 98 -7.72 -1.36 8.42
N GLN A 99 -6.65 -2.02 7.97
CA GLN A 99 -5.66 -2.63 8.85
C GLN A 99 -4.25 -2.16 8.49
N TRP A 100 -3.40 -2.00 9.51
CA TRP A 100 -2.01 -1.61 9.32
C TRP A 100 -1.07 -2.47 10.15
N TYR A 101 0.15 -2.66 9.64
CA TYR A 101 1.19 -3.45 10.26
C TYR A 101 2.53 -2.73 10.15
N VAL A 102 3.43 -3.03 11.08
CA VAL A 102 4.86 -2.79 10.90
C VAL A 102 5.47 -4.15 10.58
N ALA A 103 6.01 -4.28 9.37
CA ALA A 103 6.55 -5.52 8.84
C ALA A 103 8.06 -5.40 8.67
N GLU A 104 8.76 -6.49 8.92
CA GLU A 104 10.20 -6.62 8.67
C GLU A 104 10.40 -7.83 7.78
N GLU A 105 11.01 -7.63 6.61
CA GLU A 105 11.33 -8.73 5.72
C GLU A 105 12.46 -9.56 6.33
N ARG A 106 12.18 -10.83 6.63
CA ARG A 106 13.16 -11.77 7.21
C ARG A 106 13.90 -12.61 6.18
N GLY A 107 13.38 -12.67 4.96
CA GLY A 107 13.92 -13.43 3.85
C GLY A 107 12.84 -13.92 2.90
N GLY A 108 13.26 -14.43 1.75
CA GLY A 108 12.39 -15.01 0.73
C GLY A 108 13.18 -15.98 -0.13
N LYS A 109 12.50 -16.97 -0.70
CA LYS A 109 13.08 -17.92 -1.63
C LYS A 109 12.15 -18.08 -2.84
N PRO A 110 12.64 -17.92 -4.07
CA PRO A 110 11.82 -18.17 -5.24
C PRO A 110 11.53 -19.67 -5.36
N HIS A 111 10.29 -20.01 -5.69
CA HIS A 111 9.87 -21.35 -6.08
C HIS A 111 9.26 -21.26 -7.48
N GLY A 112 9.99 -21.75 -8.49
CA GLY A 112 9.69 -21.53 -9.91
C GLY A 112 10.40 -20.30 -10.50
N ASN A 113 10.10 -19.98 -11.76
CA ASN A 113 10.65 -18.81 -12.45
C ASN A 113 9.86 -17.56 -12.08
N VAL A 114 10.20 -16.98 -10.92
CA VAL A 114 9.53 -15.80 -10.36
C VAL A 114 10.22 -14.49 -10.76
N LEU A 115 11.50 -14.57 -11.12
CA LEU A 115 12.32 -13.41 -11.49
C LEU A 115 12.56 -13.44 -12.99
N ASP A 116 12.25 -12.33 -13.65
CA ASP A 116 12.48 -12.13 -15.08
C ASP A 116 13.67 -11.17 -15.24
N PHE A 117 14.86 -11.69 -14.94
CA PHE A 117 16.12 -10.99 -15.22
C PHE A 117 16.67 -11.55 -16.53
N GLU A 118 16.28 -10.96 -17.65
CA GLU A 118 17.09 -10.98 -18.89
C GLU A 118 18.11 -9.83 -18.88
#